data_AF-K9RRA6-F1
#
_entry.id   AF-K9RRA6-F1
#
_cell.length_a   1.000
_cell.length_b   1.000
_cell.length_c   1.000
_cell.angle_alpha   90.00
_cell.angle_beta   90.00
_cell.angle_gamma   90.00
#
_symmetry.space_group_name_H-M   'P 1'
#
loop_
_entity.id
_entity.type
_entity.pdbx_description
1 polymer ?
#
loop_
_entity_poly.entity_id
_entity_poly.type
_entity_poly.pdbx_seq_one_letter_code
_entity_poly.pdbx_strand_id
1 'polypeptide(L)'
;MNMSLAPIESDEQRLEEIRQAERSISCLIQAQHVNTNQGKLINQAKDWGWQVVKTGGRHPIKAIRPGYSPVVICGHGRSQTLKRGTALGILQALAEPIRAELNRAAQTILEQITQQKLTHQEARIATLEAELMHFQAEAETGLALAAEVEARNGMLNRQMTKLLHERLELDVTKQKLMAIIQERQQIEAKFALFIADFEQLEMIFDRVALFAEALPETYQRQLLQILHPIKPVA
;
A
#
# COMPACT_ATOMS: atom_id res chain seq x y z
N MET A 1 -21.56 -18.56 -4.79
CA MET A 1 -22.51 -19.18 -3.84
C MET A 1 -23.03 -18.07 -2.94
N ASN A 2 -24.29 -17.66 -3.11
CA ASN A 2 -24.92 -16.65 -2.25
C ASN A 2 -25.35 -17.33 -0.95
N MET A 3 -24.48 -17.32 0.05
CA MET A 3 -24.89 -17.62 1.41
C MET A 3 -25.72 -16.43 1.91
N SER A 4 -27.04 -16.65 2.02
CA SER A 4 -27.95 -15.73 2.70
C SER A 4 -27.51 -15.64 4.16
N LEU A 5 -26.71 -14.62 4.45
CA LEU A 5 -26.40 -14.17 5.80
C LEU A 5 -27.68 -13.54 6.34
N ALA A 6 -28.50 -14.31 7.04
CA ALA A 6 -29.42 -13.70 7.99
C ALA A 6 -28.57 -12.81 8.93
N PRO A 7 -28.96 -11.55 9.16
CA PRO A 7 -28.09 -10.61 9.86
C PRO A 7 -27.85 -11.08 11.29
N ILE A 8 -26.58 -11.13 11.70
CA ILE A 8 -26.12 -11.46 13.07
C ILE A 8 -26.91 -10.66 14.13
N GLU A 9 -27.31 -9.44 13.80
CA GLU A 9 -28.16 -8.57 14.63
C GLU A 9 -29.50 -9.22 15.00
N SER A 10 -30.10 -9.99 14.09
CA SER A 10 -31.35 -10.70 14.35
C SER A 10 -31.17 -11.86 15.34
N ASP A 11 -30.04 -12.57 15.26
CA ASP A 11 -29.75 -13.68 16.17
C ASP A 11 -29.29 -13.19 17.55
N GLU A 12 -28.58 -12.06 17.62
CA GLU A 12 -28.25 -11.40 18.89
C GLU A 12 -29.51 -10.86 19.61
N GLN A 13 -30.48 -10.32 18.86
CA GLN A 13 -31.78 -9.93 19.41
C GLN A 13 -32.55 -11.13 19.98
N ARG A 14 -32.61 -12.24 19.24
CA ARG A 14 -33.25 -13.48 19.71
C ARG A 14 -32.59 -14.05 20.97
N LEU A 15 -31.27 -13.94 21.09
CA LEU A 15 -30.56 -14.35 22.30
C LEU A 15 -30.92 -13.48 23.51
N GLU A 16 -31.07 -12.16 23.32
CA GLU A 16 -31.48 -11.27 24.40
C GLU A 16 -32.94 -11.49 24.82
N GLU A 17 -33.84 -11.79 23.88
CA GLU A 17 -35.22 -12.21 24.19
C GLU A 17 -35.25 -13.47 25.07
N ILE A 18 -34.41 -14.47 24.76
CA ILE A 18 -34.29 -15.70 25.56
C ILE A 18 -33.78 -15.37 26.98
N ARG A 19 -32.75 -14.52 27.11
CA ARG A 19 -32.25 -14.08 28.41
C ARG A 19 -33.29 -13.31 29.20
N GLN A 20 -34.08 -12.46 28.54
CA GLN A 20 -35.16 -11.71 29.17
C GLN A 20 -36.30 -12.62 29.66
N ALA A 21 -36.62 -13.68 28.90
CA ALA A 21 -37.56 -14.70 29.33
C ALA A 21 -37.05 -15.47 30.57
N GLU A 22 -35.76 -15.84 30.57
CA GLU A 22 -35.14 -16.54 31.71
C GLU A 22 -35.11 -15.65 32.98
N ARG A 23 -34.75 -14.37 32.83
CA ARG A 23 -34.81 -13.37 33.91
C ARG A 23 -36.23 -13.22 34.43
N SER A 24 -37.23 -13.15 33.56
CA SER A 24 -38.65 -13.06 33.95
C SER A 24 -39.09 -14.25 34.80
N ILE A 25 -38.75 -15.48 34.38
CA ILE A 25 -39.04 -16.71 35.14
C ILE A 25 -38.34 -16.68 36.50
N SER A 26 -37.06 -16.28 36.53
CA SER A 26 -36.27 -16.22 37.75
C SER A 26 -36.78 -15.16 38.74
N CYS A 27 -37.18 -13.98 38.25
CA CYS A 27 -37.84 -12.95 39.04
C CYS A 27 -39.17 -13.43 39.62
N LEU A 28 -40.00 -14.13 38.84
CA LEU A 28 -41.27 -14.70 39.33
C LEU A 28 -41.06 -15.74 40.44
N ILE A 29 -40.03 -16.58 40.32
CA ILE A 29 -39.68 -17.57 41.35
C ILE A 29 -39.09 -16.89 42.59
N GLN A 30 -38.23 -15.89 42.42
CA GLN A 30 -37.61 -15.15 43.53
C GLN A 30 -38.61 -14.28 44.29
N ALA A 31 -39.51 -13.59 43.58
CA ALA A 31 -40.57 -12.76 44.14
C ALA A 31 -41.57 -13.56 45.00
N GLN A 32 -41.47 -14.89 45.00
CA GLN A 32 -42.21 -15.80 45.86
C GLN A 32 -41.73 -15.75 47.33
N HIS A 33 -41.90 -14.59 47.94
CA HIS A 33 -41.61 -14.32 49.35
C HIS A 33 -42.83 -14.58 50.27
N VAL A 34 -44.03 -14.63 49.70
CA VAL A 34 -45.30 -14.77 50.45
C VAL A 34 -45.98 -16.11 50.14
N ASN A 35 -46.62 -16.64 51.17
CA ASN A 35 -47.61 -17.71 51.11
C ASN A 35 -48.57 -17.53 49.91
N THR A 36 -48.57 -18.48 48.98
CA THR A 36 -49.32 -18.40 47.72
C THR A 36 -50.43 -19.42 47.68
N ASN A 37 -51.52 -19.11 46.98
CA ASN A 37 -52.66 -20.01 46.87
C ASN A 37 -52.53 -20.98 45.69
N GLN A 38 -53.19 -22.13 45.81
CA GLN A 38 -53.23 -23.15 44.76
C GLN A 38 -53.70 -22.59 43.41
N GLY A 39 -54.64 -21.63 43.42
CA GLY A 39 -55.14 -20.97 42.22
C GLY A 39 -54.07 -20.24 41.41
N LYS A 40 -53.17 -19.49 42.05
CA LYS A 40 -52.08 -18.78 41.37
C LYS A 40 -51.08 -19.75 40.72
N LEU A 41 -50.74 -20.85 41.39
CA LEU A 41 -49.85 -21.88 40.82
C LEU A 41 -50.47 -22.57 39.60
N ILE A 42 -51.80 -22.81 39.62
CA ILE A 42 -52.53 -23.37 38.47
C ILE A 42 -52.51 -22.41 37.29
N ASN A 43 -52.72 -21.11 37.53
CA ASN A 43 -52.67 -20.11 36.47
C ASN A 43 -51.24 -20.01 35.90
N GLN A 44 -50.22 -19.94 36.75
CA GLN A 44 -48.83 -19.92 36.31
C GLN A 44 -48.46 -21.15 35.49
N ALA A 45 -48.90 -22.35 35.91
CA ALA A 45 -48.69 -23.57 35.15
C ALA A 45 -49.30 -23.47 33.74
N LYS A 46 -50.53 -22.95 33.63
CA LYS A 46 -51.19 -22.74 32.33
C LYS A 46 -50.49 -21.70 31.47
N ASP A 47 -50.08 -20.57 32.06
CA ASP A 47 -49.34 -19.50 31.36
C ASP A 47 -48.01 -20.01 30.80
N TRP A 48 -47.43 -21.00 31.48
CA TRP A 48 -46.23 -21.73 31.08
C TRP A 48 -46.49 -22.95 30.18
N GLY A 49 -47.71 -23.10 29.67
CA GLY A 49 -48.08 -24.13 28.70
C GLY A 49 -48.29 -25.52 29.30
N TRP A 50 -48.42 -25.65 30.63
CA TRP A 50 -48.77 -26.93 31.25
C TRP A 50 -50.26 -27.21 31.16
N GLN A 51 -50.61 -28.46 30.84
CA GLN A 51 -51.99 -28.93 30.89
C GLN A 51 -52.35 -29.33 32.33
N VAL A 52 -53.32 -28.62 32.92
CA VAL A 52 -53.76 -28.90 34.29
C VAL A 52 -54.92 -29.90 34.28
N VAL A 53 -54.67 -31.11 34.76
CA VAL A 53 -55.67 -32.19 34.84
C VAL A 53 -56.18 -32.31 36.28
N LYS A 54 -57.51 -32.26 36.42
CA LYS A 54 -58.20 -32.54 37.68
C LYS A 54 -58.72 -33.97 37.65
N THR A 55 -58.08 -34.85 38.41
CA THR A 55 -58.63 -36.18 38.69
C THR A 55 -59.75 -36.02 39.73
N GLY A 56 -60.96 -36.50 39.43
CA GLY A 56 -62.10 -36.42 40.36
C GLY A 56 -61.79 -37.07 41.73
N GLY A 57 -62.42 -36.57 42.80
CA GLY A 57 -62.26 -37.09 44.17
C GLY A 57 -61.20 -36.36 45.02
N ARG A 58 -60.65 -37.04 46.04
CA ARG A 58 -59.62 -36.52 46.98
C ARG A 58 -58.21 -36.44 46.38
N HIS A 59 -58.06 -36.61 45.07
CA HIS A 59 -56.75 -36.67 44.42
C HIS A 59 -56.20 -35.26 44.11
N PRO A 60 -54.89 -35.04 44.30
CA PRO A 60 -54.28 -33.74 44.04
C PRO A 60 -54.27 -33.40 42.54
N ILE A 61 -54.34 -32.10 42.24
CA ILE A 61 -54.30 -31.56 40.88
C ILE A 61 -52.90 -31.80 40.29
N LYS A 62 -52.83 -32.21 39.03
CA LYS A 62 -51.55 -32.45 38.34
C LYS A 62 -51.40 -31.53 37.14
N ALA A 63 -50.21 -30.98 36.97
CA ALA A 63 -49.78 -30.30 35.76
C ALA A 63 -48.97 -31.30 34.92
N ILE A 64 -49.35 -31.46 33.65
CA ILE A 64 -48.76 -32.41 32.72
C ILE A 64 -48.22 -31.63 31.51
N ARG A 65 -47.00 -31.95 31.09
CA ARG A 65 -46.36 -31.45 29.88
C ARG A 65 -45.73 -32.64 29.15
N PRO A 66 -45.87 -32.77 27.82
CA PRO A 66 -45.27 -33.87 27.08
C PRO A 66 -43.75 -33.95 27.31
N GLY A 67 -43.22 -35.14 27.55
CA GLY A 67 -41.78 -35.36 27.75
C GLY A 67 -41.23 -35.03 29.14
N TYR A 68 -42.07 -34.58 30.08
CA TYR A 68 -41.65 -34.23 31.45
C TYR A 68 -42.48 -34.95 32.51
N SER A 69 -41.91 -35.09 33.70
CA SER A 69 -42.60 -35.70 34.85
C SER A 69 -43.79 -34.82 35.29
N PRO A 70 -44.97 -35.41 35.58
CA PRO A 70 -46.11 -34.66 36.07
C PRO A 70 -45.80 -33.96 37.39
N VAL A 71 -46.15 -32.68 37.50
CA VAL A 71 -45.96 -31.89 38.73
C VAL A 71 -47.26 -31.87 39.52
N VAL A 72 -47.20 -32.28 40.79
CA VAL A 72 -48.36 -32.29 41.67
C VAL A 72 -48.54 -30.92 42.32
N ILE A 73 -49.68 -30.27 42.09
CA ILE A 73 -50.05 -29.01 42.72
C ILE A 73 -50.91 -29.33 43.95
N CYS A 74 -50.25 -29.48 45.10
CA CYS A 74 -50.90 -29.78 46.38
C CYS A 74 -51.90 -28.70 46.80
N GLY A 75 -52.95 -29.09 47.53
CA GLY A 75 -53.95 -28.18 48.11
C GLY A 75 -55.39 -28.69 48.03
N HIS A 76 -56.17 -28.44 49.07
CA HIS A 76 -57.61 -28.68 49.23
C HIS A 76 -58.35 -27.37 48.89
N GLY A 77 -58.41 -27.05 47.60
CA GLY A 77 -59.21 -25.92 47.09
C GLY A 77 -58.38 -24.71 46.66
N ARG A 78 -58.93 -23.95 45.69
CA ARG A 78 -58.24 -22.83 45.01
C ARG A 78 -57.76 -21.72 45.93
N SER A 79 -58.45 -21.51 47.05
CA SER A 79 -58.15 -20.48 48.05
C SER A 79 -57.17 -20.94 49.12
N GLN A 80 -56.80 -22.23 49.17
CA GLN A 80 -55.89 -22.71 50.20
C GLN A 80 -54.49 -22.16 49.99
N THR A 81 -53.97 -21.57 51.06
CA THR A 81 -52.62 -21.03 51.16
C THR A 81 -51.60 -22.16 51.35
N LEU A 82 -50.60 -22.21 50.48
CA LEU A 82 -49.48 -23.15 50.54
C LEU A 82 -48.30 -22.52 51.28
N LYS A 83 -47.59 -23.34 52.07
CA LYS A 83 -46.32 -22.94 52.69
C LYS A 83 -45.32 -22.56 51.61
N ARG A 84 -44.55 -21.50 51.86
CA ARG A 84 -43.53 -20.96 50.94
C ARG A 84 -42.65 -22.03 50.28
N GLY A 85 -42.06 -22.94 51.06
CA GLY A 85 -41.17 -23.98 50.53
C GLY A 85 -41.85 -24.92 49.54
N THR A 86 -43.10 -25.31 49.81
CA THR A 86 -43.89 -26.16 48.89
C THR A 86 -44.26 -25.41 47.62
N ALA A 87 -44.69 -24.14 47.73
CA ALA A 87 -45.01 -23.32 46.57
C ALA A 87 -43.76 -23.06 45.69
N LEU A 88 -42.61 -22.80 46.31
CA LEU A 88 -41.33 -22.62 45.62
C LEU A 88 -40.92 -23.90 44.88
N GLY A 89 -40.98 -25.06 45.54
CA GLY A 89 -40.63 -26.34 44.92
C GLY A 89 -41.53 -26.68 43.74
N ILE A 90 -42.84 -26.38 43.82
CA ILE A 90 -43.76 -26.54 42.69
C ILE A 90 -43.40 -25.59 41.54
N LEU A 91 -43.14 -24.32 41.82
CA LEU A 91 -42.74 -23.36 40.78
C LEU A 91 -41.42 -23.73 40.11
N GLN A 92 -40.43 -24.19 40.87
CA GLN A 92 -39.16 -24.68 40.33
C GLN A 92 -39.40 -25.89 39.42
N ALA A 93 -40.20 -26.87 39.86
CA ALA A 93 -40.53 -28.04 39.05
C ALA A 93 -41.29 -27.69 37.77
N LEU A 94 -42.17 -26.67 37.81
CA LEU A 94 -42.89 -26.19 36.63
C LEU A 94 -42.00 -25.38 35.67
N ALA A 95 -41.00 -24.68 36.18
CA ALA A 95 -40.09 -23.85 35.40
C ALA A 95 -38.92 -24.61 34.78
N GLU A 96 -38.51 -25.73 35.39
CA GLU A 96 -37.35 -26.53 34.95
C GLU A 96 -37.39 -26.90 33.46
N PRO A 97 -38.52 -27.41 32.91
CA PRO A 97 -38.62 -27.73 31.48
C PRO A 97 -38.41 -26.52 30.56
N ILE A 98 -38.96 -25.37 30.94
CA ILE A 98 -38.90 -24.15 30.15
C ILE A 98 -37.48 -23.59 30.16
N ARG A 99 -36.83 -23.62 31.32
CA ARG A 99 -35.41 -23.22 31.45
C ARG A 99 -34.51 -24.13 30.61
N ALA A 100 -34.75 -25.44 30.63
CA ALA A 100 -33.99 -26.37 29.81
C ALA A 100 -34.17 -26.11 28.30
N GLU A 101 -35.39 -25.81 27.85
CA GLU A 101 -35.69 -25.46 26.45
C GLU A 101 -35.03 -24.12 26.05
N LEU A 102 -35.16 -23.08 26.87
CA LEU A 102 -34.54 -21.77 26.66
C LEU A 102 -33.02 -21.88 26.60
N ASN A 103 -32.40 -22.66 27.48
CA ASN A 103 -30.95 -22.87 27.49
C ASN A 103 -30.46 -23.59 26.21
N ARG A 104 -31.19 -24.60 25.72
CA ARG A 104 -30.85 -25.27 24.45
C ARG A 104 -30.97 -24.32 23.27
N ALA A 105 -32.03 -23.52 23.23
CA ALA A 105 -32.23 -22.51 22.18
C ALA A 105 -31.09 -21.46 22.20
N ALA A 106 -30.72 -20.98 23.39
CA ALA A 106 -29.61 -20.04 23.57
C ALA A 106 -28.28 -20.63 23.10
N GLN A 107 -27.98 -21.89 23.45
CA GLN A 107 -26.77 -22.58 22.99
C GLN A 107 -26.70 -22.69 21.48
N THR A 108 -27.81 -23.10 20.85
CA THR A 108 -27.88 -23.23 19.38
C THR A 108 -27.62 -21.89 18.69
N ILE A 109 -28.22 -20.80 19.19
CA ILE A 109 -28.03 -19.46 18.63
C ILE A 109 -26.60 -18.97 18.87
N LEU A 110 -26.03 -19.21 20.06
CA LEU A 110 -24.64 -18.87 20.36
C LEU A 110 -23.67 -19.59 19.41
N GLU A 111 -23.86 -20.88 19.16
CA GLU A 111 -23.05 -21.64 18.21
C GLU A 111 -23.13 -21.06 16.79
N GLN A 112 -24.34 -20.70 16.33
CA GLN A 112 -24.55 -20.06 15.03
C GLN A 112 -23.83 -18.70 14.92
N ILE A 113 -23.99 -17.83 15.92
CA ILE A 113 -23.30 -16.52 15.97
C ILE A 113 -21.79 -16.73 15.97
N THR A 114 -21.29 -17.68 16.76
CA THR A 114 -19.85 -17.95 16.86
C THR A 114 -19.30 -18.44 15.52
N GLN A 115 -20.00 -19.35 14.84
CA GLN A 115 -19.60 -19.86 13.54
C GLN A 115 -19.62 -18.77 12.45
N GLN A 116 -20.65 -17.91 12.45
CA GLN A 116 -20.73 -16.76 11.53
C GLN A 116 -19.60 -15.76 11.78
N LYS A 117 -19.27 -15.46 13.04
CA LYS A 117 -18.15 -14.58 13.40
C LYS A 117 -16.81 -15.17 12.97
N LEU A 118 -16.60 -16.48 13.19
CA LEU A 118 -15.38 -17.18 12.80
C LEU A 118 -15.18 -17.15 11.28
N THR A 119 -16.20 -17.54 10.51
CA THR A 119 -16.15 -17.53 9.04
C THR A 119 -15.91 -16.13 8.46
N HIS A 120 -16.53 -15.11 9.05
CA HIS A 120 -16.28 -13.71 8.66
C HIS A 120 -14.83 -13.29 8.99
N GLN A 121 -14.29 -13.69 10.14
CA GLN A 121 -12.91 -13.41 10.51
C GLN A 121 -11.92 -14.13 9.57
N GLU A 122 -12.15 -15.39 9.25
CA GLU A 122 -11.34 -16.16 8.30
C GLU A 122 -11.31 -15.51 6.92
N ALA A 123 -12.48 -15.10 6.40
CA ALA A 123 -12.56 -14.37 5.14
C ALA A 123 -11.78 -13.05 5.19
N ARG A 124 -11.87 -12.31 6.31
CA ARG A 124 -11.14 -11.06 6.49
C ARG A 124 -9.63 -11.26 6.61
N ILE A 125 -9.19 -12.31 7.28
CA ILE A 125 -7.77 -12.68 7.37
C ILE A 125 -7.25 -13.00 5.96
N ALA A 126 -7.95 -13.84 5.19
CA ALA A 126 -7.55 -14.18 3.84
C ALA A 126 -7.44 -12.95 2.91
N THR A 127 -8.37 -11.98 3.03
CA THR A 127 -8.27 -10.73 2.27
C THR A 127 -7.06 -9.89 2.68
N LEU A 128 -6.78 -9.78 3.98
CA LEU A 128 -5.64 -9.01 4.48
C LEU A 128 -4.31 -9.66 4.09
N GLU A 129 -4.23 -10.98 4.10
CA GLU A 129 -3.04 -11.72 3.65
C GLU A 129 -2.77 -11.49 2.16
N ALA A 130 -3.82 -11.47 1.33
CA ALA A 130 -3.68 -11.19 -0.10
C ALA A 130 -3.21 -9.74 -0.35
N GLU A 131 -3.78 -8.77 0.37
CA GLU A 131 -3.33 -7.37 0.31
C GLU A 131 -1.87 -7.21 0.76
N LEU A 132 -1.47 -7.91 1.82
CA LEU A 132 -0.10 -7.87 2.33
C LEU A 132 0.89 -8.42 1.29
N MET A 133 0.57 -9.55 0.66
CA MET A 133 1.40 -10.11 -0.42
C MET A 133 1.50 -9.15 -1.61
N HIS A 134 0.41 -8.49 -1.99
CA HIS A 134 0.43 -7.49 -3.05
C HIS A 134 1.36 -6.32 -2.72
N PHE A 135 1.23 -5.72 -1.54
CA PHE A 135 2.09 -4.61 -1.12
C PHE A 135 3.56 -5.01 -0.98
N GLN A 136 3.85 -6.25 -0.56
CA GLN A 136 5.21 -6.76 -0.55
C GLN A 136 5.80 -6.85 -1.96
N ALA A 137 5.04 -7.38 -2.93
CA ALA A 137 5.48 -7.44 -4.33
C ALA A 137 5.70 -6.03 -4.92
N GLU A 138 4.82 -5.07 -4.62
CA GLU A 138 4.99 -3.66 -5.02
C GLU A 138 6.24 -3.03 -4.41
N ALA A 139 6.53 -3.32 -3.14
CA ALA A 139 7.74 -2.81 -2.47
C ALA A 139 9.02 -3.40 -3.09
N GLU A 140 9.04 -4.70 -3.37
CA GLU A 140 10.18 -5.36 -4.00
C GLU A 140 10.42 -4.84 -5.43
N THR A 141 9.36 -4.69 -6.22
CA THR A 141 9.46 -4.12 -7.57
C THR A 141 9.90 -2.65 -7.54
N GLY A 142 9.40 -1.86 -6.59
CA GLY A 142 9.83 -0.48 -6.37
C GLY A 142 11.32 -0.36 -6.00
N LEU A 143 11.82 -1.25 -5.14
CA LEU A 143 13.23 -1.32 -4.77
C LEU A 143 14.11 -1.70 -5.97
N ALA A 144 13.69 -2.68 -6.78
CA ALA A 144 14.41 -3.09 -7.98
C ALA A 144 14.50 -1.93 -8.99
N LEU A 145 13.39 -1.22 -9.20
CA LEU A 145 13.35 -0.05 -10.09
C LEU A 145 14.25 1.09 -9.59
N ALA A 146 14.26 1.36 -8.28
CA ALA A 146 15.13 2.37 -7.70
C ALA A 146 16.62 2.04 -7.93
N ALA A 147 17.01 0.78 -7.75
CA ALA A 147 18.38 0.32 -8.02
C ALA A 147 18.76 0.46 -9.51
N GLU A 148 17.83 0.16 -10.43
CA GLU A 148 18.06 0.35 -11.88
C GLU A 148 18.26 1.83 -12.23
N VAL A 149 17.42 2.71 -11.67
CA VAL A 149 17.53 4.16 -11.88
C VAL A 149 18.86 4.70 -11.33
N GLU A 150 19.29 4.26 -10.15
CA GLU A 150 20.59 4.65 -9.59
C GLU A 150 21.75 4.17 -10.47
N ALA A 151 21.72 2.93 -10.94
CA ALA A 151 22.74 2.38 -11.84
C ALA A 151 22.81 3.17 -13.16
N ARG A 152 21.65 3.48 -13.76
CA ARG A 152 21.55 4.28 -14.98
C ARG A 152 22.05 5.70 -14.78
N ASN A 153 21.68 6.35 -13.68
CA ASN A 153 22.15 7.70 -13.34
C ASN A 153 23.66 7.71 -13.13
N GLY A 154 24.23 6.69 -12.47
CA GLY A 154 25.67 6.53 -12.33
C GLY A 154 26.38 6.43 -13.68
N MET A 155 25.82 5.70 -14.64
CA MET A 155 26.37 5.59 -16.00
C MET A 155 26.31 6.93 -16.76
N LEU A 156 25.15 7.60 -16.73
CA LEU A 156 24.95 8.89 -17.39
C LEU A 156 25.90 9.96 -16.83
N ASN A 157 26.06 10.01 -15.51
CA ASN A 157 27.01 10.94 -14.88
C ASN A 157 28.45 10.69 -15.35
N ARG A 158 28.89 9.43 -15.42
CA ARG A 158 30.23 9.10 -15.95
C ARG A 158 30.40 9.54 -17.41
N GLN A 159 29.39 9.30 -18.25
CA GLN A 159 29.42 9.74 -19.65
C GLN A 159 29.47 11.26 -19.76
N MET A 160 28.68 11.97 -18.94
CA MET A 160 28.66 13.42 -18.93
C MET A 160 30.01 14.00 -18.48
N THR A 161 30.64 13.44 -17.45
CA THR A 161 31.99 13.84 -17.03
C THR A 161 33.01 13.63 -18.16
N LYS A 162 32.93 12.50 -18.87
CA LYS A 162 33.83 12.22 -20.01
C LYS A 162 33.66 13.25 -21.13
N LEU A 163 32.42 13.53 -21.53
CA LEU A 163 32.12 14.51 -22.57
C LEU A 163 32.56 15.93 -22.19
N LEU A 164 32.42 16.30 -20.90
CA LEU A 164 32.93 17.58 -20.41
C LEU A 164 34.45 17.67 -20.55
N HIS A 165 35.18 16.59 -20.24
CA HIS A 165 36.63 16.55 -20.42
C HIS A 165 37.04 16.65 -21.89
N GLU A 166 36.43 15.84 -22.76
CA GLU A 166 36.68 15.86 -24.21
C GLU A 166 36.40 17.26 -24.80
N ARG A 167 35.34 17.93 -24.33
CA ARG A 167 35.03 19.30 -24.74
C ARG A 167 36.12 20.29 -24.32
N LEU A 168 36.62 20.19 -23.09
CA LEU A 168 37.70 21.05 -22.61
C LEU A 168 38.99 20.84 -23.41
N GLU A 169 39.34 19.59 -23.71
CA GLU A 169 40.49 19.28 -24.57
C GLU A 169 40.31 19.87 -25.97
N LEU A 170 39.11 19.77 -26.54
CA LEU A 170 38.79 20.36 -27.84
C LEU A 170 38.93 21.90 -27.81
N ASP A 171 38.47 22.56 -26.74
CA ASP A 171 38.63 24.01 -26.61
C ASP A 171 40.11 24.42 -26.52
N VAL A 172 40.95 23.64 -25.81
CA VAL A 172 42.40 23.86 -25.76
C VAL A 172 43.05 23.67 -27.13
N THR A 173 42.70 22.60 -27.86
CA THR A 173 43.25 22.37 -29.20
C THR A 173 42.83 23.45 -30.20
N LYS A 174 41.57 23.92 -30.12
CA LYS A 174 41.08 25.04 -30.90
C LYS A 174 41.88 26.32 -30.65
N GLN A 175 42.18 26.65 -29.40
CA GLN A 175 43.01 27.81 -29.06
C GLN A 175 44.42 27.70 -29.64
N LYS A 176 45.06 26.52 -29.54
CA LYS A 176 46.37 26.27 -30.15
C LYS A 176 46.33 26.44 -31.68
N LEU A 177 45.31 25.92 -32.34
CA LEU A 177 45.12 26.08 -33.79
C LEU A 177 45.01 27.57 -34.16
N MET A 178 44.24 28.36 -33.40
CA MET A 178 44.10 29.80 -33.63
C MET A 178 45.45 30.52 -33.50
N ALA A 179 46.26 30.16 -32.50
CA ALA A 179 47.62 30.72 -32.35
C ALA A 179 48.52 30.38 -33.55
N ILE A 180 48.52 29.12 -34.00
CA ILE A 180 49.30 28.70 -35.18
C ILE A 180 48.84 29.44 -36.44
N ILE A 181 47.53 29.63 -36.63
CA ILE A 181 46.99 30.39 -37.76
C ILE A 181 47.50 31.85 -37.72
N GLN A 182 47.51 32.48 -36.55
CA GLN A 182 48.03 33.84 -36.38
C GLN A 182 49.53 33.93 -36.67
N GLU A 183 50.33 32.98 -36.16
CA GLU A 183 51.77 32.91 -36.45
C GLU A 183 52.03 32.75 -37.95
N ARG A 184 51.28 31.86 -38.62
CA ARG A 184 51.37 31.69 -40.07
C ARG A 184 51.08 32.98 -40.82
N GLN A 185 50.03 33.70 -40.45
CA GLN A 185 49.69 34.99 -41.07
C GLN A 185 50.80 36.03 -40.89
N GLN A 186 51.45 36.07 -39.72
CA GLN A 186 52.60 36.96 -39.49
C GLN A 186 53.81 36.58 -40.34
N ILE A 187 54.08 35.28 -40.51
CA ILE A 187 55.16 34.78 -41.36
C ILE A 187 54.86 35.13 -42.84
N GLU A 188 53.65 34.88 -43.32
CA GLU A 188 53.22 35.24 -44.68
C GLU A 188 53.37 36.74 -44.95
N ALA A 189 53.00 37.60 -43.99
CA ALA A 189 53.19 39.04 -44.10
C ALA A 189 54.68 39.43 -44.20
N LYS A 190 55.56 38.78 -43.42
CA LYS A 190 57.01 39.02 -43.51
C LYS A 190 57.60 38.55 -44.85
N PHE A 191 57.17 37.40 -45.35
CA PHE A 191 57.59 36.91 -46.67
C PHE A 191 57.15 37.85 -47.79
N ALA A 192 55.94 38.41 -47.71
CA ALA A 192 55.48 39.39 -48.69
C ALA A 192 56.37 40.64 -48.72
N LEU A 193 56.84 41.12 -47.56
CA LEU A 193 57.81 42.23 -47.48
C LEU A 193 59.16 41.84 -48.10
N PHE A 194 59.67 40.64 -47.79
CA PHE A 194 60.93 40.16 -48.36
C PHE A 194 60.88 40.03 -49.89
N ILE A 195 59.76 39.55 -50.44
CA ILE A 195 59.54 39.48 -51.89
C ILE A 195 59.57 40.89 -52.49
N ALA A 196 58.87 41.86 -51.87
CA ALA A 196 58.87 43.25 -52.34
C ALA A 196 60.27 43.89 -52.30
N ASP A 197 61.05 43.64 -51.25
CA ASP A 197 62.44 44.11 -51.15
C ASP A 197 63.33 43.48 -52.23
N PHE A 198 63.13 42.19 -52.53
CA PHE A 198 63.86 41.49 -53.58
C PHE A 198 63.52 42.03 -54.98
N GLU A 199 62.23 42.27 -55.26
CA GLU A 199 61.77 42.91 -56.50
C GLU A 199 62.39 44.30 -56.67
N GLN A 200 62.49 45.10 -55.59
CA GLN A 200 63.16 46.41 -55.64
C GLN A 200 64.66 46.30 -55.92
N LEU A 201 65.34 45.33 -55.31
CA LEU A 201 66.75 45.05 -55.58
C LEU A 201 66.96 44.67 -57.05
N GLU A 202 66.12 43.79 -57.59
CA GLU A 202 66.15 43.41 -59.01
C GLU A 202 65.98 44.63 -59.92
N MET A 203 65.03 45.52 -59.63
CA MET A 203 64.88 46.79 -60.35
C MET A 203 66.11 47.69 -60.27
N ILE A 204 66.81 47.73 -59.14
CA ILE A 204 68.07 48.50 -59.00
C ILE A 204 69.16 47.86 -59.87
N PHE A 205 69.30 46.54 -59.85
CA PHE A 205 70.28 45.84 -60.68
C PHE A 205 70.02 46.09 -62.17
N ASP A 206 68.77 46.03 -62.63
CA ASP A 206 68.40 46.33 -64.01
C ASP A 206 68.77 47.77 -64.40
N ARG A 207 68.50 48.74 -63.52
CA ARG A 207 68.89 50.15 -63.76
C ARG A 207 70.40 50.34 -63.84
N VAL A 208 71.15 49.67 -62.97
CA VAL A 208 72.62 49.72 -62.97
C VAL A 208 73.16 49.07 -64.24
N ALA A 209 72.58 47.96 -64.70
CA ALA A 209 72.95 47.32 -65.97
C ALA A 209 72.71 48.25 -67.16
N LEU A 210 71.52 48.88 -67.25
CA LEU A 210 71.20 49.87 -68.29
C LEU A 210 72.15 51.07 -68.27
N PHE A 211 72.51 51.56 -67.08
CA PHE A 211 73.50 52.63 -66.94
C PHE A 211 74.89 52.19 -67.43
N ALA A 212 75.32 50.98 -67.08
CA ALA A 212 76.60 50.44 -67.51
C ALA A 212 76.71 50.32 -69.03
N GLU A 213 75.60 50.00 -69.73
CA GLU A 213 75.53 49.97 -71.19
C GLU A 213 75.68 51.35 -71.85
N ALA A 214 75.29 52.42 -71.16
CA ALA A 214 75.39 53.79 -71.65
C ALA A 214 76.77 54.44 -71.42
N LEU A 215 77.68 53.76 -70.70
CA LEU A 215 79.03 54.27 -70.42
C LEU A 215 79.99 54.05 -71.59
N PRO A 216 81.01 54.91 -71.75
CA PRO A 216 82.12 54.65 -72.67
C PRO A 216 82.80 53.31 -72.37
N GLU A 217 83.24 52.62 -73.42
CA GLU A 217 83.75 51.24 -73.40
C GLU A 217 84.89 50.99 -72.37
N THR A 218 85.67 52.03 -72.09
CA THR A 218 86.75 52.04 -71.09
C THR A 218 86.27 51.80 -69.65
N TYR A 219 85.07 52.28 -69.30
CA TYR A 219 84.48 52.18 -67.96
C TYR A 219 83.43 51.06 -67.86
N GLN A 220 82.81 50.69 -68.97
CA GLN A 220 81.81 49.62 -69.05
C GLN A 220 82.37 48.26 -68.60
N ARG A 221 83.57 47.87 -69.04
CA ARG A 221 84.19 46.60 -68.64
C ARG A 221 84.46 46.48 -67.14
N GLN A 222 84.85 47.58 -66.49
CA GLN A 222 85.15 47.58 -65.05
C GLN A 222 83.87 47.39 -64.22
N LEU A 223 82.79 48.05 -64.62
CA LEU A 223 81.49 47.98 -63.92
C LEU A 223 80.82 46.62 -64.12
N LEU A 224 80.86 46.07 -65.34
CA LEU A 224 80.31 44.73 -65.62
C LEU A 224 81.08 43.60 -64.92
N GLN A 225 82.40 43.72 -64.71
CA GLN A 225 83.16 42.75 -63.92
C GLN A 225 82.76 42.72 -62.44
N ILE A 226 82.38 43.87 -61.86
CA ILE A 226 81.91 43.97 -60.47
C ILE A 226 80.50 43.37 -60.32
N LEU A 227 79.66 43.47 -61.35
CA LEU A 227 78.27 42.98 -61.34
C LEU A 227 78.15 41.48 -61.71
N HIS A 228 79.15 40.92 -62.40
CA HIS A 228 79.13 39.53 -62.87
C HIS A 228 79.03 38.41 -61.80
N PRO A 229 79.42 38.57 -60.51
CA PRO A 229 79.24 37.52 -59.52
C PRO A 229 77.81 37.41 -58.96
N ILE A 230 76.89 38.32 -59.33
CA ILE A 230 75.56 38.44 -58.68
C ILE A 230 74.43 37.88 -59.55
N LYS A 231 74.72 37.31 -60.73
CA LYS A 231 73.69 36.57 -61.49
C LYS A 231 73.46 35.21 -60.80
N PRO A 232 72.30 34.94 -60.17
CA PRO A 232 72.00 33.60 -59.69
C PRO A 232 71.92 32.67 -60.92
N VAL A 233 72.62 31.55 -60.83
CA VAL A 233 72.43 30.41 -61.74
C VAL A 233 70.99 29.94 -61.54
N ALA A 234 70.21 29.98 -62.62
CA ALA A 234 68.86 29.44 -62.69
C ALA A 234 68.83 27.92 -62.42
#